data_AF-G1M4V4-F1
#
_entry.id   AF-G1M4V4-F1
#
_cell.length_a   1.000
_cell.length_b   1.000
_cell.length_c   1.000
_cell.angle_alpha   90.00
_cell.angle_beta   90.00
_cell.angle_gamma   90.00
#
_symmetry.space_group_name_H-M   'P 1'
#
loop_
_entity.id
_entity.type
_entity.pdbx_description
1 polymer ?
#
loop_
_entity_poly.entity_id
_entity_poly.type
_entity_poly.pdbx_seq_one_letter_code
_entity_poly.pdbx_strand_id
1 'polypeptide(L)'
;MRVGISVASSPLSRLHLQLEVQCPPGVTIGFVAEHWNLCRAVYSLQSEKRENVMRVRGPCSTYGCGSDSVFEVKSLDGMSNIGSIIRKWNGLLSAMGDADHFEIHFPLDLDVKMKAMIFGACFLIDFMYFERSPPQNSSR
;
A
#
# COMPACT_ATOMS: atom_id res chain seq x y z
N MET A 1 -10.20 -2.51 -14.32
CA MET A 1 -10.12 -2.55 -12.85
C MET A 1 -10.59 -1.21 -12.33
N ARG A 2 -11.55 -1.17 -11.40
CA ARG A 2 -11.98 0.05 -10.72
C ARG A 2 -11.45 0.00 -9.30
N VAL A 3 -10.78 1.06 -8.88
CA VAL A 3 -10.25 1.21 -7.52
C VAL A 3 -11.06 2.31 -6.85
N GLY A 4 -11.72 1.98 -5.73
CA GLY A 4 -12.46 2.94 -4.92
C GLY A 4 -11.76 3.14 -3.60
N ILE A 5 -11.45 4.38 -3.23
CA ILE A 5 -10.91 4.71 -1.91
C ILE A 5 -12.08 5.16 -1.03
N SER A 6 -12.22 4.55 0.15
CA SER A 6 -13.22 4.91 1.15
C SER A 6 -12.52 5.29 2.46
N VAL A 7 -12.78 6.51 2.91
CA VAL A 7 -12.27 7.03 4.18
C VAL A 7 -13.30 6.79 5.27
N ALA A 8 -12.95 6.05 6.33
CA ALA A 8 -13.80 5.90 7.51
C ALA A 8 -13.23 6.74 8.66
N SER A 9 -13.95 7.79 9.07
CA SER A 9 -13.60 8.60 10.24
C SER A 9 -14.36 8.10 11.48
N SER A 10 -13.64 7.74 12.55
CA SER A 10 -14.24 7.46 13.86
C SER A 10 -14.08 8.68 14.80
N PRO A 11 -15.04 8.97 15.70
CA PRO A 11 -15.01 10.19 16.51
C PRO A 11 -13.87 10.26 17.55
N LEU A 12 -13.13 9.17 17.78
CA LEU A 12 -12.13 9.11 18.86
C LEU A 12 -10.71 8.73 18.44
N SER A 13 -10.43 8.39 17.18
CA SER A 13 -9.06 8.11 16.73
C SER A 13 -8.92 8.15 15.21
N ARG A 14 -7.77 8.65 14.74
CA ARG A 14 -7.13 8.57 13.41
C ARG A 14 -7.93 7.95 12.25
N LEU A 15 -7.87 8.63 11.09
CA LEU A 15 -8.40 8.17 9.81
C LEU A 15 -7.96 6.72 9.52
N HIS A 16 -8.90 5.79 9.41
CA HIS A 16 -8.65 4.45 8.91
C HIS A 16 -8.97 4.45 7.41
N LEU A 17 -7.91 4.38 6.59
CA LEU A 17 -8.08 4.34 5.14
C LEU A 17 -8.31 2.91 4.66
N GLN A 18 -9.38 2.72 3.87
CA GLN A 18 -9.70 1.47 3.22
C GLN A 18 -9.87 1.70 1.72
N LEU A 19 -9.35 0.78 0.92
CA LEU A 19 -9.44 0.80 -0.53
C LEU A 19 -10.14 -0.47 -0.99
N GLU A 20 -11.27 -0.30 -1.68
CA GLU A 20 -12.01 -1.38 -2.32
C GLU A 20 -11.45 -1.63 -3.73
N VAL A 21 -11.15 -2.89 -4.01
CA VAL A 21 -10.66 -3.34 -5.30
C VAL A 21 -11.78 -4.04 -6.06
N GLN A 22 -12.14 -3.55 -7.23
CA GLN A 22 -13.19 -4.13 -8.08
C GLN A 22 -12.65 -4.55 -9.47
N CYS A 23 -12.95 -5.76 -9.91
CA CYS A 23 -12.71 -6.20 -11.29
C CYS A 23 -13.63 -7.39 -11.68
N PRO A 24 -14.48 -7.25 -12.73
CA PRO A 24 -14.80 -6.03 -13.47
C PRO A 24 -15.46 -4.94 -12.58
N PRO A 25 -15.62 -3.68 -13.05
CA PRO A 25 -16.27 -2.64 -12.26
C PRO A 25 -17.66 -3.08 -11.78
N GLY A 26 -17.94 -2.95 -10.48
CA GLY A 26 -19.16 -3.45 -9.84
C GLY A 26 -19.05 -4.85 -9.22
N VAL A 27 -17.96 -5.58 -9.45
CA VAL A 27 -17.65 -6.85 -8.77
C VAL A 27 -16.45 -6.65 -7.84
N THR A 28 -16.71 -6.67 -6.53
CA THR A 28 -15.67 -6.52 -5.49
C THR A 28 -14.80 -7.77 -5.41
N ILE A 29 -13.49 -7.60 -5.55
CA ILE A 29 -12.50 -8.66 -5.30
C ILE A 29 -12.17 -8.71 -3.80
N GLY A 30 -12.05 -7.55 -3.18
CA GLY A 30 -11.65 -7.44 -1.78
C GLY A 30 -11.36 -6.01 -1.35
N PHE A 31 -10.82 -5.89 -0.14
CA PHE A 31 -10.53 -4.62 0.52
C PHE A 31 -9.09 -4.59 1.03
N VAL A 32 -8.40 -3.47 0.81
CA VAL A 32 -7.12 -3.18 1.43
C VAL A 32 -7.37 -2.19 2.55
N ALA A 33 -6.97 -2.52 3.78
CA ALA A 33 -7.11 -1.60 4.90
C ALA A 33 -5.75 -1.32 5.52
N GLU A 34 -5.46 -0.05 5.80
CA GLU A 34 -4.30 0.35 6.59
C GLU A 34 -4.57 0.13 8.08
N HIS A 35 -3.59 -0.47 8.75
CA HIS A 35 -3.47 -0.55 10.20
C HIS A 35 -2.19 0.19 10.57
N TRP A 36 -2.35 1.30 11.28
CA TRP A 36 -1.20 2.02 11.79
C TRP A 36 -0.72 1.39 13.10
N ASN A 37 0.52 0.92 13.10
CA ASN A 37 1.22 0.51 14.32
C ASN A 37 2.23 1.61 14.65
N LEU A 38 2.46 1.89 15.94
CA LEU A 38 3.33 2.98 16.42
C LEU A 38 4.68 3.13 15.71
N CYS A 39 5.26 2.03 15.19
CA CYS A 39 6.57 2.03 14.54
C CYS A 39 6.56 1.50 13.08
N ARG A 40 5.42 1.04 12.54
CA ARG A 40 5.38 0.31 11.26
C ARG A 40 4.02 0.44 10.57
N ALA A 41 4.03 0.75 9.27
CA ALA A 41 2.82 0.67 8.44
C ALA A 41 2.50 -0.80 8.16
N VAL A 42 1.27 -1.21 8.43
CA VAL A 42 0.78 -2.56 8.17
C VAL A 42 -0.50 -2.46 7.37
N TYR A 43 -0.65 -3.22 6.30
CA TYR A 43 -1.87 -3.26 5.53
C TYR A 43 -2.43 -4.68 5.54
N SER A 44 -3.74 -4.80 5.71
CA SER A 44 -4.45 -6.07 5.57
C SER A 44 -5.13 -6.12 4.20
N LEU A 45 -4.88 -7.18 3.45
CA LEU A 45 -5.62 -7.49 2.23
C LEU A 45 -6.72 -8.48 2.64
N GLN A 46 -7.96 -8.09 2.41
CA GLN A 46 -9.15 -8.82 2.80
C GLN A 46 -9.90 -9.28 1.56
N SER A 47 -10.50 -10.46 1.63
CA SER A 47 -11.44 -10.99 0.65
C SER A 47 -12.74 -10.16 0.61
N GLU A 48 -13.59 -10.43 -0.37
CA GLU A 48 -14.98 -9.91 -0.47
C GLU A 48 -15.78 -10.08 0.83
N LYS A 49 -15.51 -11.15 1.60
CA LYS A 49 -16.15 -11.44 2.89
C LYS A 49 -15.51 -10.71 4.09
N ARG A 50 -14.56 -9.80 3.85
CA ARG A 50 -13.74 -9.14 4.89
C ARG A 50 -12.84 -10.08 5.71
N GLU A 51 -12.60 -11.28 5.19
CA GLU A 51 -11.63 -12.21 5.76
C GLU A 51 -10.22 -11.81 5.31
N ASN A 52 -9.27 -11.71 6.24
CA ASN A 52 -7.88 -11.43 5.88
C ASN A 52 -7.35 -12.58 5.02
N VAL A 53 -6.76 -12.26 3.87
CA VAL A 53 -6.10 -13.23 2.97
C VAL A 53 -4.59 -13.06 2.93
N MET A 54 -4.09 -11.83 3.05
CA MET A 54 -2.67 -11.51 3.06
C MET A 54 -2.41 -10.27 3.92
N ARG A 55 -1.15 -10.03 4.25
CA ARG A 55 -0.72 -8.84 4.96
C ARG A 55 0.49 -8.23 4.28
N VAL A 56 0.48 -6.91 4.13
CA VAL A 56 1.64 -6.13 3.69
C VAL A 56 2.27 -5.47 4.91
N ARG A 57 3.58 -5.59 5.05
CA ARG A 57 4.34 -4.95 6.13
C ARG A 57 5.36 -4.00 5.54
N GLY A 58 5.23 -2.71 5.83
CA GLY A 58 6.19 -1.68 5.42
C GLY A 58 7.52 -1.79 6.16
N PRO A 59 8.50 -0.93 5.86
CA PRO A 59 9.74 -0.87 6.62
C PRO A 59 9.51 -0.38 8.05
N CYS A 60 10.39 -0.73 8.99
CA CYS A 60 10.35 -0.17 10.33
C CYS A 60 10.84 1.29 10.27
N SER A 61 10.07 2.23 10.83
CA SER A 61 10.36 3.68 10.79
C SER A 61 11.71 4.05 11.44
N THR A 62 12.37 3.12 12.12
CA THR A 62 13.71 3.27 12.71
C THR A 62 14.85 3.21 11.69
N TYR A 63 14.57 2.89 10.43
CA TYR A 63 15.54 2.87 9.33
C TYR A 63 15.34 4.08 8.41
N GLY A 64 15.51 5.29 8.96
CA GLY A 64 15.62 6.51 8.17
C GLY A 64 17.03 6.66 7.61
N CYS A 65 17.28 6.20 6.38
CA CYS A 65 18.50 6.49 5.63
C CYS A 65 18.20 6.34 4.13
N GLY A 66 17.84 7.44 3.45
CA GLY A 66 17.72 7.59 1.98
C GLY A 66 17.87 6.34 1.11
N SER A 67 16.94 5.39 1.24
CA SER A 67 16.98 4.08 0.60
C SER A 67 15.57 3.63 0.23
N ASP A 68 15.51 2.65 -0.67
CA ASP A 68 14.26 2.08 -1.16
C ASP A 68 13.37 1.59 0.00
N SER A 69 12.10 1.99 -0.01
CA SER A 69 11.13 1.54 0.98
C SER A 69 10.52 0.22 0.54
N VAL A 70 10.90 -0.87 1.21
CA VAL A 70 10.42 -2.22 0.91
C VAL A 70 9.21 -2.57 1.77
N PHE A 71 8.10 -2.88 1.11
CA PHE A 71 6.88 -3.40 1.71
C PHE A 71 6.76 -4.89 1.36
N GLU A 72 6.83 -5.75 2.37
CA GLU A 72 6.78 -7.21 2.18
C GLU A 72 5.33 -7.68 2.15
N VAL A 73 4.93 -8.38 1.09
CA VAL A 73 3.64 -9.09 1.00
C VAL A 73 3.84 -10.47 1.63
N LYS A 74 3.12 -10.77 2.70
CA LYS A 74 3.20 -12.04 3.43
C LYS A 74 1.86 -12.74 3.52
N SER A 75 1.92 -14.06 3.65
CA SER A 75 0.77 -14.88 4.04
C SER A 75 0.24 -14.46 5.43
N LEU A 76 -0.97 -14.89 5.77
CA LEU A 76 -1.62 -14.61 7.06
C LEU A 76 -0.79 -15.05 8.25
N ASP A 77 -0.16 -16.21 8.13
CA ASP A 77 0.71 -16.80 9.15
C ASP A 77 2.01 -15.99 9.33
N GLY A 78 2.28 -15.01 8.45
CA GLY A 78 3.44 -14.14 8.51
C GLY A 78 4.77 -14.82 8.18
N MET A 79 4.78 -16.13 7.95
CA MET A 79 5.97 -16.94 7.71
C MET A 79 6.40 -16.92 6.24
N SER A 80 5.45 -17.01 5.31
CA SER A 80 5.75 -17.06 3.87
C SER A 80 5.71 -15.67 3.23
N ASN A 81 6.81 -15.30 2.56
CA ASN A 81 6.86 -14.11 1.71
C ASN A 81 6.26 -14.47 0.33
N ILE A 82 5.20 -13.77 -0.04
CA ILE A 82 4.48 -13.93 -1.32
C ILE A 82 5.04 -12.97 -2.37
N GLY A 83 5.60 -11.84 -1.95
CA GLY A 83 6.06 -10.80 -2.85
C GLY A 83 6.51 -9.54 -2.13
N SER A 84 6.76 -8.50 -2.91
CA SER A 84 7.15 -7.19 -2.38
C SER A 84 6.61 -6.06 -3.24
N ILE A 85 6.35 -4.93 -2.59
CA ILE A 85 6.13 -3.63 -3.23
C ILE A 85 7.30 -2.76 -2.78
N ILE A 86 8.10 -2.26 -3.72
CA ILE A 86 9.32 -1.50 -3.44
C ILE A 86 9.14 -0.12 -4.02
N ARG A 87 9.14 0.90 -3.16
CA ARG A 87 9.26 2.29 -3.59
C ARG A 87 10.74 2.61 -3.74
N LYS A 88 11.18 2.95 -4.96
CA LYS A 88 12.55 3.39 -5.20
C LYS A 88 12.80 4.77 -4.62
N TRP A 89 13.95 4.93 -3.98
CA TRP A 89 14.43 6.24 -3.54
C TRP A 89 15.06 6.97 -4.73
N ASN A 90 14.46 8.08 -5.16
CA ASN A 90 14.87 8.79 -6.38
C ASN A 90 16.22 9.56 -6.27
N GLY A 91 16.90 9.54 -5.12
CA GLY A 91 18.24 10.12 -4.95
C GLY A 91 18.39 11.59 -5.41
N LEU A 92 19.62 11.97 -5.82
CA LEU A 92 19.99 13.27 -6.43
C LEU A 92 19.54 13.38 -7.92
N LEU A 93 18.61 12.54 -8.37
CA LEU A 93 17.99 12.59 -9.71
C LEU A 93 16.59 13.22 -9.68
N SER A 94 16.19 13.79 -8.54
CA SER A 94 14.99 14.61 -8.36
C SER A 94 14.88 15.83 -9.29
N ALA A 95 15.89 16.11 -10.12
CA ALA A 95 15.84 17.16 -11.13
C ALA A 95 15.02 16.81 -12.37
N MET A 96 14.68 15.53 -12.59
CA MET A 96 14.15 15.02 -13.88
C MET A 96 12.85 14.21 -13.72
N GLY A 97 11.88 14.71 -12.94
CA GLY A 97 10.52 14.17 -12.93
C GLY A 97 10.06 13.69 -11.55
N ASP A 98 9.00 14.32 -11.08
CA ASP A 98 8.35 14.15 -9.78
C ASP A 98 7.45 12.89 -9.76
N ALA A 99 7.97 11.75 -10.23
CA ALA A 99 7.24 10.49 -10.28
C ALA A 99 7.88 9.48 -9.32
N ASP A 100 7.09 9.00 -8.35
CA ASP A 100 7.49 7.88 -7.49
C ASP A 100 7.52 6.58 -8.33
N HIS A 101 8.66 5.88 -8.34
CA HIS A 101 8.80 4.61 -9.03
C HIS A 101 8.54 3.46 -8.06
N PHE A 102 7.51 2.66 -8.34
CA PHE A 102 7.18 1.46 -7.58
C PHE A 102 7.46 0.19 -8.40
N GLU A 103 8.22 -0.73 -7.82
CA GLU A 103 8.41 -2.08 -8.34
C GLU A 103 7.54 -3.06 -7.54
N ILE A 104 6.80 -3.93 -8.24
CA ILE A 104 5.95 -4.94 -7.61
C ILE A 104 6.42 -6.32 -8.06
N HIS A 105 6.75 -7.17 -7.10
CA HIS A 105 7.16 -8.56 -7.32
C HIS A 105 6.15 -9.51 -6.70
N PHE A 106 5.73 -10.51 -7.46
CA PHE A 106 4.95 -11.67 -7.02
C PHE A 106 5.21 -12.84 -7.98
N PRO A 107 4.96 -14.08 -7.58
CA PRO A 107 5.22 -15.23 -8.43
C PRO A 107 4.17 -15.34 -9.54
N LEU A 108 4.57 -15.93 -10.67
CA LEU A 108 3.75 -15.99 -11.90
C LEU A 108 2.45 -16.79 -11.72
N ASP A 109 2.49 -17.81 -10.87
CA ASP A 109 1.38 -18.70 -10.50
C ASP A 109 0.45 -18.11 -9.42
N LEU A 110 0.74 -16.91 -8.90
CA LEU A 110 -0.15 -16.26 -7.94
C LEU A 110 -1.52 -15.97 -8.56
N ASP A 111 -2.57 -16.22 -7.80
CA ASP A 111 -3.96 -15.99 -8.23
C ASP A 111 -4.17 -14.53 -8.68
N VAL A 112 -4.94 -14.36 -9.75
CA VAL A 112 -5.18 -13.06 -10.38
C VAL A 112 -5.87 -12.10 -9.41
N LYS A 113 -6.76 -12.59 -8.55
CA LYS A 113 -7.39 -11.76 -7.51
C LYS A 113 -6.35 -11.26 -6.51
N MET A 114 -5.44 -12.12 -6.07
CA MET A 114 -4.36 -11.74 -5.15
C MET A 114 -3.41 -10.71 -5.78
N LYS A 115 -3.04 -10.88 -7.06
CA LYS A 115 -2.26 -9.88 -7.80
C LYS A 115 -2.96 -8.52 -7.82
N ALA A 116 -4.26 -8.51 -8.15
CA ALA A 116 -5.06 -7.28 -8.13
C ALA A 116 -5.12 -6.63 -6.74
N MET A 117 -5.20 -7.43 -5.68
CA MET A 117 -5.14 -6.93 -4.29
C MET A 117 -3.77 -6.32 -3.94
N ILE A 118 -2.67 -6.90 -4.43
CA ILE A 118 -1.31 -6.33 -4.25
C ILE A 118 -1.20 -4.98 -4.97
N PHE A 119 -1.73 -4.85 -6.19
CA PHE A 119 -1.82 -3.55 -6.87
C PHE A 119 -2.67 -2.55 -6.09
N GLY A 120 -3.83 -2.97 -5.56
CA GLY A 120 -4.65 -2.14 -4.69
C GLY A 120 -3.88 -1.65 -3.45
N ALA A 121 -3.03 -2.49 -2.86
CA ALA A 121 -2.19 -2.10 -1.75
C ALA A 121 -1.10 -1.09 -2.16
N CYS A 122 -0.52 -1.24 -3.34
CA CYS A 122 0.42 -0.26 -3.88
C CYS A 122 -0.24 1.12 -4.05
N PHE A 123 -1.46 1.18 -4.62
CA PHE A 123 -2.20 2.43 -4.74
C PHE A 123 -2.53 3.07 -3.39
N LEU A 124 -2.89 2.26 -2.40
CA LEU A 124 -3.16 2.76 -1.04
C LEU A 124 -1.89 3.32 -0.38
N ILE A 125 -0.74 2.66 -0.56
CA ILE A 125 0.56 3.12 -0.07
C ILE A 125 0.91 4.46 -0.71
N ASP A 126 0.85 4.54 -2.04
CA ASP A 126 1.14 5.76 -2.81
C ASP A 126 0.29 6.95 -2.34
N PHE A 127 -1.04 6.74 -2.23
CA PHE A 127 -1.98 7.74 -1.74
C PHE A 127 -1.63 8.23 -0.32
N MET A 128 -1.33 7.33 0.61
CA MET A 128 -0.98 7.68 1.99
C MET A 128 0.34 8.45 2.12
N TYR A 129 1.30 8.23 1.21
CA TYR A 129 2.56 8.97 1.16
C TYR A 129 2.37 10.35 0.53
N PHE A 130 1.61 10.47 -0.56
CA PHE A 130 1.30 11.74 -1.20
C PHE A 130 0.49 12.68 -0.29
N GLU A 131 -0.54 12.20 0.42
CA GLU A 131 -1.32 13.04 1.35
C GLU A 131 -0.53 13.53 2.57
N ARG A 132 0.57 12.84 2.94
CA ARG A 132 1.44 13.26 4.05
C ARG A 132 2.55 14.21 3.63
N SER A 133 2.70 14.47 2.33
CA SER A 133 3.58 15.51 1.83
C SER A 133 2.75 16.80 1.76
N PRO A 134 2.93 17.77 2.67
CA PRO A 134 2.29 19.07 2.47
C PRO A 134 2.74 19.60 1.10
N PRO A 135 1.86 20.32 0.36
CA PRO A 135 2.33 21.05 -0.80
C PRO A 135 3.50 21.90 -0.32
N GLN A 136 4.67 21.65 -0.90
CA GLN A 136 5.81 22.52 -0.67
C GLN A 136 5.37 23.87 -1.22
N ASN A 137 4.96 24.77 -0.33
CA ASN A 137 4.78 26.18 -0.63
C ASN A 137 6.18 26.72 -0.95
N SER A 138 6.67 26.36 -2.13
CA SER A 138 7.72 27.11 -2.80
C SER A 138 7.06 28.37 -3.32
N SER A 139 7.66 29.50 -2.96
CA SER A 139 7.39 30.87 -3.40
C SER A 139 6.44 31.64 -2.46
N ARG A 140 6.79 32.83 -1.96
CA ARG A 140 7.80 33.79 -2.45
C ARG A 140 8.12 34.81 -1.37
#